data_AF-A0A3C1ZC31-F1
#
_entry.id   AF-A0A3C1ZC31-F1
#
_cell.length_a   1.000
_cell.length_b   1.000
_cell.length_c   1.000
_cell.angle_alpha   90.00
_cell.angle_beta   90.00
_cell.angle_gamma   90.00
#
_symmetry.space_group_name_H-M   'P 1'
#
loop_
_entity.id
_entity.type
_entity.pdbx_description
1 polymer ?
#
loop_
_entity_poly.entity_id
_entity_poly.type
_entity_poly.pdbx_seq_one_letter_code
_entity_poly.pdbx_strand_id
1 'polypeptide(L)'
;RRLRQERNVVYYIVKFGMCYLCETEYDDGVKRPTTVVEFVYNEMEGRGLAFSAPTHEKIFRKAIDALAAYYADLETFKADAQAQADKQCEAELEKIDTLGHSPDSLQKAEADVRARLDVAVMKKIADFSTNYLEKRLCSDPDDDVRTTALEMVGERYQLSKIHSQYGSVVGERDRLTTLLPEALDNWVNAIYEEQIKQVQKQLKQVADPDQQQRLLQELQDLFAQRSQIAKLIGERVVNPN
;
A
#
# COMPACT_ATOMS: atom_id res chain seq x y z
N ARG A 1 -19.90 -5.61 -7.15
CA ARG A 1 -19.30 -5.58 -5.79
C ARG A 1 -17.82 -5.95 -5.85
N ARG A 2 -17.44 -7.10 -6.44
CA ARG A 2 -16.04 -7.49 -6.69
C ARG A 2 -15.18 -6.39 -7.31
N LEU A 3 -15.56 -5.88 -8.49
CA LEU A 3 -14.81 -4.81 -9.19
C LEU A 3 -14.58 -3.56 -8.34
N ARG A 4 -15.50 -3.21 -7.44
CA ARG A 4 -15.33 -2.09 -6.52
C ARG A 4 -14.25 -2.37 -5.48
N GLN A 5 -14.23 -3.58 -4.91
CA GLN A 5 -13.19 -3.95 -3.93
C GLN A 5 -11.83 -4.12 -4.59
N GLU A 6 -11.82 -4.68 -5.80
CA GLU A 6 -10.63 -4.75 -6.65
C GLU A 6 -10.03 -3.36 -6.88
N ARG A 7 -10.88 -2.40 -7.26
CA ARG A 7 -10.49 -1.00 -7.45
C ARG A 7 -9.89 -0.37 -6.19
N ASN A 8 -10.37 -0.72 -5.00
CA ASN A 8 -9.83 -0.21 -3.74
C ASN A 8 -8.38 -0.67 -3.51
N VAL A 9 -8.05 -1.91 -3.87
CA VAL A 9 -6.67 -2.42 -3.80
C VAL A 9 -5.78 -1.68 -4.80
N VAL A 10 -6.26 -1.50 -6.04
CA VAL A 10 -5.52 -0.74 -7.08
C VAL A 10 -5.29 0.70 -6.66
N TYR A 11 -6.25 1.34 -5.99
CA TYR A 11 -6.07 2.68 -5.44
C TYR A 11 -4.83 2.77 -4.53
N TYR A 12 -4.68 1.83 -3.58
CA TYR A 12 -3.50 1.81 -2.70
C TYR A 12 -2.21 1.52 -3.47
N ILE A 13 -2.26 0.67 -4.50
CA ILE A 13 -1.12 0.46 -5.41
C ILE A 13 -0.74 1.78 -6.09
N VAL A 14 -1.68 2.50 -6.71
CA VAL A 14 -1.39 3.73 -7.45
C VAL A 14 -0.85 4.83 -6.54
N LYS A 15 -1.48 5.04 -5.37
CA LYS A 15 -1.13 6.11 -4.42
C LYS A 15 0.13 5.84 -3.61
N PHE A 16 0.32 4.59 -3.18
CA PHE A 16 1.30 4.26 -2.16
C PHE A 16 2.18 3.07 -2.55
N GLY A 17 2.13 2.63 -3.81
CA GLY A 17 2.74 1.37 -4.23
C GLY A 17 4.22 1.21 -3.87
N MET A 18 4.99 2.30 -3.91
CA MET A 18 6.42 2.31 -3.61
C MET A 18 6.73 2.71 -2.15
N CYS A 19 5.72 3.03 -1.36
CA CYS A 19 5.90 3.31 0.06
C CYS A 19 6.28 2.02 0.79
N TYR A 20 7.22 2.14 1.71
CA TYR A 20 7.49 1.12 2.71
C TYR A 20 6.22 0.82 3.52
N LEU A 21 5.94 -0.47 3.70
CA LEU A 21 4.81 -0.95 4.50
C LEU A 21 5.30 -1.67 5.75
N CYS A 22 6.13 -2.70 5.59
CA CYS A 22 6.60 -3.56 6.67
C CYS A 22 7.90 -4.29 6.29
N GLU A 23 8.47 -5.00 7.25
CA GLU A 23 9.47 -6.03 6.97
C GLU A 23 8.77 -7.37 6.75
N THR A 24 9.12 -8.04 5.66
CA THR A 24 8.67 -9.41 5.37
C THR A 24 9.86 -10.36 5.49
N GLU A 25 9.66 -11.46 6.19
CA GLU A 25 10.61 -12.58 6.21
C GLU A 25 10.36 -13.47 4.99
N TYR A 26 11.36 -13.60 4.14
CA TYR A 26 11.29 -14.42 2.92
C TYR A 26 11.81 -15.83 3.19
N ASP A 27 11.66 -16.73 2.22
CA ASP A 27 12.02 -18.16 2.33
C ASP A 27 13.48 -18.43 2.74
N ASP A 28 14.37 -17.47 2.54
CA ASP A 28 15.77 -17.52 2.97
C ASP A 28 16.00 -17.09 4.42
N GLY A 29 14.93 -16.80 5.17
CA GLY A 29 14.97 -16.31 6.55
C GLY A 29 15.43 -14.85 6.67
N VAL A 30 15.62 -14.15 5.56
CA VAL A 30 16.07 -12.75 5.57
C VAL A 30 14.86 -11.82 5.58
N LYS A 31 14.80 -10.97 6.60
CA LYS A 31 13.83 -9.87 6.66
C LYS A 31 14.25 -8.77 5.70
N ARG A 32 13.36 -8.40 4.79
CA ARG A 32 13.58 -7.31 3.84
C ARG A 32 12.47 -6.27 3.95
N PRO A 33 12.80 -4.97 3.82
CA PRO A 33 11.80 -3.94 3.63
C PRO A 33 10.89 -4.29 2.44
N THR A 34 9.59 -4.20 2.65
CA THR A 34 8.58 -4.55 1.67
C THR A 34 7.70 -3.34 1.40
N THR A 35 7.56 -3.00 0.13
CA THR A 35 6.67 -1.94 -0.36
C THR A 35 5.23 -2.41 -0.43
N VAL A 36 4.28 -1.48 -0.58
CA VAL A 36 2.86 -1.80 -0.79
C VAL A 36 2.66 -2.72 -2.00
N VAL A 37 3.35 -2.49 -3.11
CA VAL A 37 3.23 -3.33 -4.32
C VAL A 37 3.72 -4.75 -4.06
N GLU A 38 4.88 -4.91 -3.42
CA GLU A 38 5.43 -6.23 -3.10
C GLU A 38 4.54 -6.97 -2.10
N PHE A 39 4.00 -6.26 -1.09
CA PHE A 39 3.06 -6.86 -0.15
C PHE A 39 1.80 -7.37 -0.85
N VAL A 40 1.20 -6.56 -1.74
CA VAL A 40 0.04 -6.97 -2.52
C VAL A 40 0.37 -8.16 -3.41
N TYR A 41 1.55 -8.16 -4.05
CA TYR A 41 2.02 -9.28 -4.86
C TYR A 41 2.10 -10.59 -4.05
N ASN A 42 2.79 -10.57 -2.91
CA ASN A 42 2.95 -11.75 -2.06
C ASN A 42 1.58 -12.26 -1.54
N GLU A 43 0.70 -11.35 -1.11
CA GLU A 43 -0.64 -11.70 -0.64
C GLU A 43 -1.53 -12.26 -1.75
N MET A 44 -1.42 -11.71 -2.97
CA MET A 44 -2.17 -12.22 -4.12
C MET A 44 -1.66 -13.59 -4.56
N GLU A 45 -0.34 -13.78 -4.64
CA GLU A 45 0.29 -15.05 -5.01
C GLU A 45 -0.09 -16.15 -4.01
N GLY A 46 0.06 -15.88 -2.71
CA GLY A 46 -0.29 -16.84 -1.65
C GLY A 46 -1.78 -17.23 -1.62
N ARG A 47 -2.66 -16.39 -2.17
CA ARG A 47 -4.11 -16.62 -2.23
C ARG A 47 -4.61 -17.04 -3.62
N GLY A 48 -3.74 -17.12 -4.63
CA GLY A 48 -4.14 -17.38 -6.02
C GLY A 48 -5.08 -16.32 -6.61
N LEU A 49 -4.91 -15.06 -6.21
CA LEU A 49 -5.74 -13.94 -6.65
C LEU A 49 -5.23 -13.34 -7.96
N ALA A 50 -6.17 -12.88 -8.78
CA ALA A 50 -5.88 -12.13 -10.00
C ALA A 50 -6.90 -11.01 -10.19
N PHE A 51 -6.45 -9.89 -10.74
CA PHE A 51 -7.34 -8.80 -11.13
C PHE A 51 -8.27 -9.26 -12.27
N SER A 52 -9.56 -9.00 -12.12
CA SER A 52 -10.56 -9.36 -13.15
C SER A 52 -10.72 -8.29 -14.22
N ALA A 53 -10.48 -7.01 -13.87
CA ALA A 53 -10.47 -5.94 -14.85
C ALA A 53 -9.09 -5.87 -15.56
N PRO A 54 -9.05 -5.92 -16.90
CA PRO A 54 -7.80 -5.86 -17.65
C PRO A 54 -6.95 -4.62 -17.31
N THR A 55 -7.56 -3.46 -17.11
CA THR A 55 -6.86 -2.22 -16.76
C THR A 55 -6.22 -2.29 -15.38
N HIS A 56 -6.88 -2.91 -14.40
CA HIS A 56 -6.32 -3.10 -13.06
C HIS A 56 -5.11 -4.04 -13.09
N GLU A 57 -5.20 -5.15 -13.82
CA GLU A 57 -4.06 -6.07 -14.02
C GLU A 57 -2.89 -5.35 -14.71
N LYS A 58 -3.15 -4.57 -15.76
CA LYS A 58 -2.13 -3.76 -16.44
C LYS A 58 -1.42 -2.78 -15.49
N ILE A 59 -2.19 -2.05 -14.66
CA ILE A 59 -1.64 -1.12 -13.67
C ILE A 59 -0.75 -1.86 -12.68
N PHE A 60 -1.23 -3.00 -12.16
CA PHE A 60 -0.48 -3.79 -11.21
C PHE A 60 0.82 -4.32 -11.81
N ARG A 61 0.79 -4.84 -13.04
CA ARG A 61 1.99 -5.28 -13.76
C ARG A 61 2.99 -4.15 -13.92
N LYS A 62 2.56 -2.98 -14.37
CA LYS A 62 3.42 -1.79 -14.52
C LYS A 62 4.03 -1.35 -13.18
N ALA A 63 3.30 -1.51 -12.08
CA ALA A 63 3.81 -1.21 -10.74
C ALA A 63 4.92 -2.19 -10.33
N ILE A 64 4.74 -3.49 -10.59
CA ILE A 64 5.77 -4.52 -10.34
C ILE A 64 7.01 -4.26 -11.21
N ASP A 65 6.81 -4.04 -12.51
CA ASP A 65 7.90 -3.80 -13.47
C ASP A 65 8.73 -2.55 -13.13
N ALA A 66 8.12 -1.59 -12.40
CA ALA A 66 8.79 -0.38 -11.96
C ALA A 66 9.66 -0.57 -10.70
N LEU A 67 9.55 -1.67 -9.95
CA LEU A 67 10.25 -1.87 -8.66
C LEU A 67 11.78 -1.80 -8.80
N ALA A 68 12.36 -2.47 -9.79
CA ALA A 68 13.81 -2.48 -9.98
C ALA A 68 14.37 -1.08 -10.25
N ALA A 69 13.70 -0.33 -11.14
CA ALA A 69 14.06 1.06 -11.42
C ALA A 69 13.84 1.96 -10.21
N TYR A 70 12.75 1.76 -9.48
CA TYR A 70 12.45 2.50 -8.25
C TYR A 70 13.56 2.34 -7.21
N TYR A 71 14.04 1.13 -6.94
CA TYR A 71 15.10 0.92 -5.95
C TYR A 71 16.42 1.59 -6.37
N ALA A 72 16.79 1.52 -7.65
CA ALA A 72 17.98 2.20 -8.16
C ALA A 72 17.86 3.74 -8.02
N ASP A 73 16.71 4.29 -8.39
CA ASP A 73 16.43 5.73 -8.28
C ASP A 73 16.36 6.17 -6.81
N LEU A 74 15.79 5.34 -5.94
CA LEU A 74 15.69 5.59 -4.49
C LEU A 74 17.06 5.68 -3.85
N GLU A 75 17.97 4.78 -4.17
CA GLU A 75 19.34 4.81 -3.63
C GLU A 75 20.09 6.07 -4.09
N THR A 76 19.95 6.43 -5.37
CA THR A 76 20.51 7.68 -5.90
C THR A 76 19.92 8.90 -5.19
N PHE A 77 18.59 8.95 -5.05
CA PHE A 77 17.89 10.05 -4.40
C PHE A 77 18.26 10.18 -2.91
N LYS A 78 18.42 9.06 -2.19
CA LYS A 78 18.88 9.06 -0.78
C LYS A 78 20.28 9.65 -0.66
N ALA A 79 21.21 9.23 -1.52
CA ALA A 79 22.58 9.75 -1.53
C ALA A 79 22.61 11.27 -1.79
N ASP A 80 21.84 11.74 -2.78
CA ASP A 80 21.73 13.16 -3.10
C ASP A 80 21.08 13.97 -1.97
N ALA A 81 20.01 13.43 -1.36
CA ALA A 81 19.32 14.09 -0.26
C ALA A 81 20.21 14.21 0.98
N GLN A 82 21.01 13.18 1.29
CA GLN A 82 21.97 13.20 2.38
C GLN A 82 23.10 14.18 2.09
N ALA A 83 23.70 14.15 0.90
CA ALA A 83 24.76 15.08 0.53
C ALA A 83 24.30 16.55 0.57
N GLN A 84 23.03 16.82 0.25
CA GLN A 84 22.44 18.15 0.43
C GLN A 84 22.27 18.52 1.91
N ALA A 85 21.82 17.58 2.74
CA ALA A 85 21.67 17.80 4.17
C ALA A 85 23.02 18.05 4.86
N ASP A 86 24.07 17.32 4.48
CA ASP A 86 25.42 17.51 5.03
C ASP A 86 25.95 18.91 4.71
N LYS A 87 25.82 19.35 3.45
CA LYS A 87 26.19 20.73 3.05
C LYS A 87 25.38 21.80 3.79
N GLN A 88 24.09 21.55 4.03
CA GLN A 88 23.24 22.44 4.82
C GLN A 88 23.67 22.46 6.29
N CYS A 89 24.03 21.31 6.85
CA CYS A 89 24.52 21.19 8.21
C CYS A 89 25.80 22.01 8.39
N GLU A 90 26.80 21.82 7.52
CA GLU A 90 28.06 22.60 7.56
C GLU A 90 27.79 24.11 7.53
N ALA A 91 26.98 24.58 6.59
CA ALA A 91 26.66 25.99 6.43
C ALA A 91 25.84 26.59 7.59
N GLU A 92 25.07 25.79 8.32
CA GLU A 92 24.36 26.22 9.52
C GLU A 92 25.25 26.23 10.76
N LEU A 93 26.13 25.23 10.90
CA LEU A 93 27.09 25.14 12.00
C LEU A 93 28.11 26.28 11.95
N GLU A 94 28.61 26.66 10.77
CA GLU A 94 29.49 27.83 10.61
C GLU A 94 28.84 29.11 11.14
N LYS A 95 27.53 29.31 10.91
CA LYS A 95 26.80 30.49 11.40
C LYS A 95 26.65 30.45 12.92
N ILE A 96 26.43 29.27 13.50
CA ILE A 96 26.29 29.09 14.95
C ILE A 96 27.61 29.39 15.66
N ASP A 97 28.74 28.96 15.09
CA ASP A 97 30.08 29.20 15.65
C ASP A 97 30.42 30.71 15.71
N THR A 98 30.03 31.48 14.68
CA THR A 98 30.25 32.93 14.66
C THR A 98 29.50 33.74 15.73
N LEU A 99 28.51 33.15 16.41
CA LEU A 99 27.65 33.83 17.38
C LEU A 99 28.19 33.84 18.83
N GLY A 100 29.35 33.22 19.10
CA GLY A 100 30.05 33.34 20.39
C GLY A 100 29.34 32.68 21.58
N HIS A 101 28.63 31.56 21.33
CA HIS A 101 27.88 30.82 22.33
C HIS A 101 28.78 30.03 23.32
N SER A 102 28.25 29.66 24.50
CA SER A 102 28.98 28.78 25.43
C SER A 102 29.09 27.35 24.88
N PRO A 103 30.11 26.55 25.26
CA PRO A 103 30.32 25.21 24.73
C PRO A 103 29.09 24.29 24.79
N ASP A 104 28.37 24.30 25.92
CA ASP A 104 27.16 23.48 26.10
C ASP A 104 25.99 23.94 25.20
N SER A 105 25.87 25.24 24.98
CA SER A 105 24.82 25.80 24.10
C SER A 105 25.11 25.57 22.61
N LEU A 106 26.40 25.54 22.23
CA LEU A 106 26.85 25.16 20.89
C LEU A 106 26.47 23.71 20.62
N GLN A 107 26.90 22.76 21.48
CA GLN A 107 26.65 21.33 21.28
C GLN A 107 25.17 21.00 21.15
N LYS A 108 24.32 21.63 21.95
CA LYS A 108 22.86 21.47 21.85
C LYS A 108 22.32 21.99 20.51
N ALA A 109 22.78 23.17 20.07
CA ALA A 109 22.37 23.73 18.79
C ALA A 109 22.81 22.85 17.60
N GLU A 110 24.02 22.26 17.66
CA GLU A 110 24.48 21.33 16.61
C GLU A 110 23.59 20.08 16.53
N ALA A 111 23.25 19.50 17.68
CA ALA A 111 22.37 18.34 17.76
C ALA A 111 20.97 18.65 17.22
N ASP A 112 20.42 19.82 17.56
CA ASP A 112 19.12 20.27 17.08
C ASP A 112 19.10 20.47 15.55
N VAL A 113 20.17 21.05 14.98
CA VAL A 113 20.32 21.19 13.52
C VAL A 113 20.34 19.84 12.82
N ARG A 114 21.18 18.91 13.29
CA ARG A 114 21.27 17.56 12.71
C ARG A 114 19.94 16.82 12.77
N ALA A 115 19.31 16.78 13.95
CA ALA A 115 18.03 16.11 14.12
C ALA A 115 16.94 16.68 13.20
N ARG A 116 16.90 18.00 13.02
CA ARG A 116 15.96 18.66 12.12
C ARG A 116 16.23 18.31 10.64
N LEU A 117 17.49 18.26 10.22
CA LEU A 117 17.87 17.89 8.85
C LEU A 117 17.58 16.41 8.58
N ASP A 118 17.83 15.51 9.53
CA ASP A 118 17.50 14.09 9.41
C ASP A 118 16.00 13.88 9.18
N VAL A 119 15.15 14.56 9.97
CA VAL A 119 13.69 14.53 9.77
C VAL A 119 13.31 15.08 8.39
N ALA A 120 13.98 16.13 7.91
CA ALA A 120 13.73 16.68 6.58
C ALA A 120 14.13 15.71 5.45
N VAL A 121 15.25 14.99 5.59
CA VAL A 121 15.68 13.95 4.64
C VAL A 121 14.69 12.79 4.64
N MET A 122 14.30 12.29 5.81
CA MET A 122 13.29 11.23 5.92
C MET A 122 11.98 11.63 5.22
N LYS A 123 11.54 12.87 5.40
CA LYS A 123 10.35 13.39 4.72
C LYS A 123 10.53 13.45 3.20
N LYS A 124 11.68 13.93 2.70
CA LYS A 124 11.97 13.95 1.24
C LYS A 124 11.94 12.55 0.64
N ILE A 125 12.54 11.57 1.31
CA ILE A 125 12.54 10.16 0.88
C ILE A 125 11.11 9.62 0.87
N ALA A 126 10.36 9.88 1.95
CA ALA A 126 8.97 9.50 2.07
C ALA A 126 8.10 10.08 0.93
N ASP A 127 8.27 11.36 0.60
CA ASP A 127 7.55 12.05 -0.47
C ASP A 127 7.98 11.53 -1.86
N PHE A 128 9.27 11.21 -2.05
CA PHE A 128 9.78 10.59 -3.27
C PHE A 128 9.07 9.26 -3.54
N SER A 129 9.06 8.35 -2.55
CA SER A 129 8.40 7.05 -2.67
C SER A 129 6.91 7.19 -2.95
N THR A 130 6.20 8.08 -2.25
CA THR A 130 4.76 8.28 -2.47
C THR A 130 4.46 8.75 -3.89
N ASN A 131 5.25 9.68 -4.43
CA ASN A 131 4.97 10.27 -5.73
C ASN A 131 5.57 9.50 -6.92
N TYR A 132 6.46 8.53 -6.68
CA TYR A 132 7.24 7.86 -7.73
C TYR A 132 6.33 7.15 -8.74
N LEU A 133 5.49 6.24 -8.24
CA LEU A 133 4.61 5.44 -9.08
C LEU A 133 3.43 6.27 -9.59
N GLU A 134 2.88 7.15 -8.75
CA GLU A 134 1.81 8.08 -9.11
C GLU A 134 2.16 8.86 -10.39
N LYS A 135 3.33 9.51 -10.41
CA LYS A 135 3.78 10.29 -11.57
C LYS A 135 3.96 9.42 -12.82
N ARG A 136 4.51 8.22 -12.66
CA ARG A 136 4.77 7.30 -13.78
C ARG A 136 3.46 6.81 -14.40
N LEU A 137 2.47 6.44 -13.59
CA LEU A 137 1.18 5.95 -14.08
C LEU A 137 0.32 7.10 -14.67
N CYS A 138 0.31 8.27 -14.04
CA CYS A 138 -0.39 9.46 -14.55
C CYS A 138 0.21 10.05 -15.83
N SER A 139 1.40 9.61 -16.24
CA SER A 139 2.04 9.97 -17.50
C SER A 139 2.27 8.77 -18.44
N ASP A 140 1.63 7.64 -18.16
CA ASP A 140 1.81 6.42 -18.95
C ASP A 140 1.29 6.62 -20.39
N PRO A 141 1.95 6.04 -21.42
CA PRO A 141 1.46 6.10 -22.80
C PRO A 141 0.15 5.35 -23.04
N ASP A 142 -0.21 4.37 -22.20
CA ASP A 142 -1.51 3.70 -22.28
C ASP A 142 -2.61 4.60 -21.66
N ASP A 143 -3.57 5.02 -22.49
CA ASP A 143 -4.66 5.92 -22.11
C ASP A 143 -5.54 5.34 -21.00
N ASP A 144 -5.78 4.02 -20.98
CA ASP A 144 -6.61 3.37 -19.95
C ASP A 144 -5.91 3.44 -18.60
N VAL A 145 -4.61 3.15 -18.58
CA VAL A 145 -3.76 3.22 -17.38
C VAL A 145 -3.71 4.66 -16.86
N ARG A 146 -3.41 5.61 -17.75
CA ARG A 146 -3.28 7.02 -17.40
C ARG A 146 -4.56 7.61 -16.85
N THR A 147 -5.70 7.35 -17.51
CA THR A 147 -7.01 7.86 -17.09
C THR A 147 -7.41 7.28 -15.74
N THR A 148 -7.28 5.96 -15.58
CA THR A 148 -7.61 5.28 -14.32
C THR A 148 -6.74 5.77 -13.16
N ALA A 149 -5.44 5.97 -13.40
CA ALA A 149 -4.52 6.51 -12.40
C ALA A 149 -4.90 7.94 -12.00
N LEU A 150 -5.20 8.81 -12.97
CA LEU A 150 -5.62 10.19 -12.70
C LEU A 150 -6.93 10.26 -11.88
N GLU A 151 -7.89 9.39 -12.18
CA GLU A 151 -9.12 9.25 -11.39
C GLU A 151 -8.82 8.84 -9.95
N MET A 152 -8.00 7.80 -9.75
CA MET A 152 -7.62 7.32 -8.42
C MET A 152 -6.84 8.36 -7.61
N VAL A 153 -5.99 9.15 -8.27
CA VAL A 153 -5.21 10.20 -7.61
C VAL A 153 -6.06 11.39 -7.20
N GLY A 154 -7.01 11.77 -8.07
CA GLY A 154 -7.96 12.85 -7.83
C GLY A 154 -9.05 12.50 -6.82
N GLU A 155 -9.36 11.21 -6.67
CA GLU A 155 -10.28 10.73 -5.64
C GLU A 155 -9.64 10.85 -4.26
N ARG A 156 -10.01 11.91 -3.53
CA ARG A 156 -9.91 11.90 -2.07
C ARG A 156 -10.81 10.78 -1.55
N TYR A 157 -10.20 9.66 -1.18
CA TYR A 157 -10.91 8.57 -0.54
C TYR A 157 -11.59 9.12 0.73
N GLN A 158 -12.92 9.22 0.71
CA GLN A 158 -13.73 9.65 1.86
C GLN A 158 -13.80 8.51 2.88
N LEU A 159 -12.66 8.09 3.43
CA LEU A 159 -12.68 7.30 4.65
C LEU A 159 -13.05 8.26 5.78
N SER A 160 -14.36 8.25 6.06
CA SER A 160 -15.03 8.47 7.33
C SER A 160 -14.32 9.41 8.30
N LYS A 161 -15.06 10.46 8.68
CA LYS A 161 -14.85 11.28 9.88
C LYS A 161 -14.76 10.41 11.14
N ILE A 162 -13.66 9.71 11.34
CA ILE A 162 -13.30 9.05 12.60
C ILE A 162 -12.27 9.97 13.23
N HIS A 163 -12.82 10.83 14.09
CA HIS A 163 -12.22 11.65 15.14
C HIS A 163 -10.70 11.86 15.13
N SER A 164 -10.29 13.13 15.10
CA SER A 164 -9.34 13.59 16.12
C SER A 164 -9.88 14.84 16.81
N GLN A 165 -10.66 14.63 17.87
CA GLN A 165 -10.87 15.70 18.88
C GLN A 165 -9.63 15.87 19.78
N TYR A 166 -8.67 14.93 19.71
CA TYR A 166 -7.36 15.00 20.35
C TYR A 166 -6.34 14.32 19.42
N GLY A 167 -5.30 15.03 18.98
CA GLY A 167 -4.18 14.46 18.23
C GLY A 167 -4.13 14.84 16.74
N SER A 168 -2.92 14.97 16.22
CA SER A 168 -2.63 15.24 14.80
C SER A 168 -3.42 14.30 13.88
N VAL A 169 -3.97 14.83 12.78
CA VAL A 169 -4.66 14.04 11.76
C VAL A 169 -3.70 12.98 11.21
N VAL A 170 -3.87 11.73 11.63
CA VAL A 170 -3.10 10.58 11.14
C VAL A 170 -3.42 10.41 9.65
N GLY A 171 -2.37 10.42 8.81
CA GLY A 171 -2.51 10.34 7.36
C GLY A 171 -3.09 8.99 6.93
N GLU A 172 -3.61 8.93 5.71
CA GLU A 172 -4.00 7.64 5.10
C GLU A 172 -2.80 6.70 5.00
N ARG A 173 -1.62 7.25 4.65
CA ARG A 173 -0.35 6.53 4.59
C ARG A 173 -0.01 5.82 5.91
N ASP A 174 -0.20 6.50 7.03
CA ASP A 174 0.14 5.97 8.36
C ASP A 174 -0.76 4.80 8.76
N ARG A 175 -1.92 4.66 8.12
CA ARG A 175 -2.90 3.58 8.36
C ARG A 175 -2.81 2.46 7.33
N LEU A 176 -1.85 2.48 6.40
CA LEU A 176 -1.76 1.47 5.33
C LEU A 176 -1.62 0.04 5.85
N THR A 177 -0.94 -0.15 6.98
CA THR A 177 -0.78 -1.47 7.62
C THR A 177 -2.11 -2.09 8.06
N THR A 178 -3.16 -1.29 8.19
CA THR A 178 -4.51 -1.74 8.55
C THR A 178 -5.43 -1.69 7.33
N LEU A 179 -5.42 -0.57 6.60
CA LEU A 179 -6.31 -0.32 5.46
C LEU A 179 -6.09 -1.26 4.27
N LEU A 180 -4.84 -1.60 3.97
CA LEU A 180 -4.52 -2.44 2.82
C LEU A 180 -4.90 -3.91 3.05
N PRO A 181 -4.54 -4.56 4.17
CA PRO A 181 -5.03 -5.89 4.48
C PRO A 181 -6.57 -5.98 4.52
N GLU A 182 -7.25 -4.99 5.10
CA GLU A 182 -8.71 -4.92 5.09
C GLU A 182 -9.29 -4.86 3.68
N ALA A 183 -8.67 -4.07 2.78
CA ALA A 183 -9.10 -3.99 1.39
C ALA A 183 -8.93 -5.34 0.66
N LEU A 184 -7.83 -6.05 0.91
CA LEU A 184 -7.58 -7.39 0.36
C LEU A 184 -8.63 -8.40 0.86
N ASP A 185 -8.92 -8.44 2.16
CA ASP A 185 -9.95 -9.34 2.69
C ASP A 185 -11.34 -9.03 2.14
N ASN A 186 -11.69 -7.75 2.05
CA ASN A 186 -12.95 -7.32 1.49
C ASN A 186 -13.07 -7.72 0.02
N TRP A 187 -11.96 -7.69 -0.73
CA TRP A 187 -11.90 -8.18 -2.09
C TRP A 187 -12.10 -9.69 -2.17
N VAL A 188 -11.39 -10.47 -1.34
CA VAL A 188 -11.54 -11.93 -1.26
C VAL A 188 -12.97 -12.32 -0.89
N ASN A 189 -13.57 -11.69 0.13
CA ASN A 189 -14.96 -11.94 0.50
C ASN A 189 -15.91 -11.62 -0.66
N ALA A 190 -15.65 -10.56 -1.44
CA ALA A 190 -16.47 -10.23 -2.61
C ALA A 190 -16.33 -11.25 -3.75
N ILE A 191 -15.18 -11.92 -3.89
CA ILE A 191 -14.97 -13.03 -4.82
C ILE A 191 -15.81 -14.24 -4.39
N TYR A 192 -15.73 -14.64 -3.11
CA TYR A 192 -16.54 -15.75 -2.60
C TYR A 192 -18.04 -15.48 -2.72
N GLU A 193 -18.50 -14.26 -2.45
CA GLU A 193 -19.89 -13.87 -2.66
C GLU A 193 -20.35 -14.01 -4.11
N GLU A 194 -19.47 -13.71 -5.07
CA GLU A 194 -19.76 -13.88 -6.49
C GLU A 194 -19.81 -15.35 -6.88
N GLN A 195 -18.83 -16.16 -6.46
CA GLN A 195 -18.77 -17.59 -6.73
C GLN A 195 -19.99 -18.32 -6.13
N ILE A 196 -20.35 -18.04 -4.87
CA ILE A 196 -21.56 -18.59 -4.23
C ILE A 196 -22.80 -18.29 -5.05
N LYS A 197 -22.96 -17.04 -5.53
CA LYS A 197 -24.11 -16.67 -6.38
C LYS A 197 -24.13 -17.41 -7.71
N GLN A 198 -22.96 -17.65 -8.31
CA GLN A 198 -22.84 -18.40 -9.56
C GLN A 198 -23.22 -19.87 -9.36
N VAL A 199 -22.67 -20.53 -8.34
CA VAL A 199 -22.99 -21.93 -7.99
C VAL A 199 -24.47 -22.08 -7.66
N GLN A 200 -25.06 -21.17 -6.87
CA GLN A 200 -26.50 -21.15 -6.58
C GLN A 200 -27.36 -20.98 -7.85
N LYS A 201 -26.88 -20.22 -8.83
CA LYS A 201 -27.57 -20.06 -10.12
C LYS A 201 -27.49 -21.35 -10.94
N GLN A 202 -26.34 -22.00 -10.98
CA GLN A 202 -26.14 -23.29 -11.67
C GLN A 202 -26.99 -24.40 -11.04
N LEU A 203 -27.05 -24.48 -9.70
CA LEU A 203 -27.89 -25.43 -8.97
C LEU A 203 -29.38 -25.34 -9.33
N LYS A 204 -29.88 -24.15 -9.69
CA LYS A 204 -31.28 -23.98 -10.13
C LYS A 204 -31.54 -24.50 -11.55
N GLN A 205 -30.49 -24.73 -12.33
CA GLN A 205 -30.56 -25.08 -13.76
C GLN A 205 -30.15 -26.52 -14.04
N VAL A 206 -29.39 -27.13 -13.13
CA VAL A 206 -28.93 -28.52 -13.25
C VAL A 206 -30.06 -29.49 -12.91
N ALA A 207 -30.30 -30.44 -13.80
CA ALA A 207 -31.24 -31.55 -13.60
C ALA A 207 -30.52 -32.88 -13.28
N ASP A 208 -29.22 -32.96 -13.57
CA ASP A 208 -28.40 -34.15 -13.33
C ASP A 208 -28.06 -34.29 -11.82
N PRO A 209 -28.45 -35.39 -11.15
CA PRO A 209 -28.21 -35.58 -9.72
C PRO A 209 -26.72 -35.57 -9.33
N ASP A 210 -25.85 -36.11 -10.16
CA ASP A 210 -24.41 -36.17 -9.86
C ASP A 210 -23.77 -34.78 -9.93
N GLN A 211 -24.10 -34.00 -10.96
CA GLN A 211 -23.70 -32.58 -11.03
C GLN A 211 -24.30 -31.75 -9.89
N GLN A 212 -25.56 -32.00 -9.52
CA GLN A 212 -26.20 -31.31 -8.40
C GLN A 212 -25.44 -31.58 -7.09
N GLN A 213 -25.05 -32.83 -6.83
CA GLN A 213 -24.27 -33.19 -5.65
C GLN A 213 -22.89 -32.51 -5.63
N ARG A 214 -22.19 -32.45 -6.78
CA ARG A 214 -20.91 -31.73 -6.89
C ARG A 214 -21.04 -30.25 -6.58
N LEU A 215 -22.05 -29.58 -7.15
CA LEU A 215 -22.29 -28.15 -6.90
C LEU A 215 -22.69 -27.87 -5.45
N LEU A 216 -23.40 -28.79 -4.79
CA LEU A 216 -23.71 -28.67 -3.36
C LEU A 216 -22.45 -28.77 -2.49
N GLN A 217 -21.53 -29.67 -2.83
CA GLN A 217 -20.23 -29.78 -2.15
C GLN A 217 -19.40 -28.51 -2.33
N GLU A 218 -19.28 -28.02 -3.57
CA GLU A 218 -18.58 -26.77 -3.87
C GLU A 218 -19.19 -25.59 -3.09
N LEU A 219 -20.52 -25.51 -3.03
CA LEU A 219 -21.21 -24.47 -2.26
C LEU A 219 -20.89 -24.53 -0.76
N GLN A 220 -20.80 -25.73 -0.18
CA GLN A 220 -20.43 -25.93 1.22
C GLN A 220 -18.99 -25.47 1.47
N ASP A 221 -18.06 -25.83 0.59
CA ASP A 221 -16.65 -25.46 0.69
C ASP A 221 -16.48 -23.93 0.61
N LEU A 222 -17.19 -23.29 -0.33
CA LEU A 222 -17.20 -21.83 -0.47
C LEU A 222 -17.74 -21.11 0.78
N PHE A 223 -18.79 -21.65 1.42
CA PHE A 223 -19.30 -21.09 2.67
C PHE A 223 -18.29 -21.25 3.82
N ALA A 224 -17.58 -22.37 3.89
CA ALA A 224 -16.54 -22.58 4.90
C ALA A 224 -15.38 -21.58 4.75
N GLN A 225 -14.87 -21.41 3.53
CA GLN A 225 -13.82 -20.45 3.21
C GLN A 225 -14.25 -19.01 3.52
N ARG A 226 -15.45 -18.62 3.11
CA ARG A 226 -15.99 -17.29 3.39
C ARG A 226 -16.17 -17.02 4.89
N SER A 227 -16.55 -18.03 5.67
CA SER A 227 -16.67 -17.92 7.13
C SER A 227 -15.32 -17.62 7.78
N GLN A 228 -14.23 -18.21 7.30
CA GLN A 228 -12.87 -17.92 7.79
C GLN A 228 -12.48 -16.46 7.49
N ILE A 229 -12.71 -15.98 6.27
CA ILE A 229 -12.44 -14.57 5.91
C ILE A 229 -13.32 -13.61 6.72
N ALA A 230 -14.59 -13.94 6.95
CA ALA A 230 -15.49 -13.12 7.76
C ALA A 230 -15.01 -12.98 9.22
N LYS A 231 -14.38 -14.01 9.77
CA LYS A 231 -13.72 -13.92 11.10
C LYS A 231 -12.53 -12.98 11.06
N LEU A 232 -11.65 -13.07 10.06
CA LEU A 232 -10.51 -12.16 9.91
C LEU A 232 -10.96 -10.70 9.79
N ILE A 233 -11.99 -10.43 8.98
CA ILE A 233 -12.60 -9.10 8.87
C ILE A 233 -13.17 -8.66 10.23
N GLY A 234 -13.91 -9.54 10.92
CA GLY A 234 -14.51 -9.24 12.21
C GLY A 234 -13.48 -8.96 13.31
N GLU A 235 -12.42 -9.75 13.38
CA GLU A 235 -11.31 -9.57 14.31
C GLU A 235 -10.58 -8.24 14.08
N ARG A 236 -10.33 -7.87 12.81
CA ARG A 236 -9.71 -6.59 12.42
C ARG A 236 -10.62 -5.39 12.72
N VAL A 237 -11.94 -5.53 12.58
CA VAL A 237 -12.91 -4.47 12.92
C VAL A 237 -13.05 -4.28 14.44
N VAL A 238 -12.94 -5.36 15.22
CA VAL A 238 -13.06 -5.31 16.69
C VAL A 238 -11.76 -4.84 17.35
N ASN A 239 -10.61 -5.21 16.81
CA ASN A 239 -9.29 -4.76 17.27
C ASN A 239 -8.57 -4.03 16.13
N PRO A 240 -8.87 -2.74 15.91
CA PRO A 240 -8.06 -1.92 15.03
C PRO A 240 -6.67 -1.78 15.69
N ASN A 241 -5.67 -2.49 15.14
CA ASN A 241 -4.26 -2.29 15.49
C ASN A 241 -3.84 -0.85 15.22
#